data_AF-A0A966T6B2-F1
#
_entry.id   AF-A0A966T6B2-F1
#
_cell.length_a   1.000
_cell.length_b   1.000
_cell.length_c   1.000
_cell.angle_alpha   90.00
_cell.angle_beta   90.00
_cell.angle_gamma   90.00
#
_symmetry.space_group_name_H-M   'P 1'
#
loop_
_entity.id
_entity.type
_entity.pdbx_description
1 polymer ?
#
loop_
_entity_poly.entity_id
_entity_poly.type
_entity_poly.pdbx_seq_one_letter_code
_entity_poly.pdbx_strand_id
1 'polypeptide(L)' 'MMIRLVDTIEVKGAEYKDGILRIGLENIIPESQKPKKIEISSLHQFTQPKIEVKEKEVKAA' A
#
# COMPACT_ATOMS: atom_id res chain seq x y z
N MET A 1 -2.00 -20.11 19.39
CA MET A 1 -1.26 -19.37 18.33
C MET A 1 -2.17 -19.29 17.10
N MET A 2 -2.42 -18.10 16.57
CA MET A 2 -3.31 -17.87 15.41
C MET A 2 -2.49 -17.50 14.18
N ILE A 3 -2.76 -18.15 13.06
CA ILE A 3 -2.18 -17.79 11.76
C ILE A 3 -3.16 -16.83 11.08
N ARG A 4 -2.70 -15.65 10.69
CA ARG A 4 -3.47 -14.66 9.93
C ARG A 4 -2.97 -14.64 8.50
N LEU A 5 -3.90 -14.74 7.55
CA LEU A 5 -3.63 -14.56 6.13
C LEU A 5 -3.79 -13.08 5.76
N VAL A 6 -3.09 -12.68 4.71
CA VAL A 6 -3.26 -11.36 4.09
C VAL A 6 -4.50 -11.38 3.21
N ASP A 7 -5.18 -10.24 3.04
CA ASP A 7 -6.47 -10.17 2.33
C ASP A 7 -6.41 -10.57 0.85
N THR A 8 -5.23 -10.55 0.25
CA THR A 8 -5.00 -10.96 -1.15
C THR A 8 -4.78 -12.46 -1.31
N ILE A 9 -4.76 -13.23 -0.21
CA ILE A 9 -4.52 -14.66 -0.23
C ILE A 9 -5.83 -15.43 -0.24
N GLU A 10 -6.04 -16.27 -1.26
CA GLU A 10 -7.15 -17.20 -1.34
C GLU A 10 -6.72 -18.65 -1.08
N VAL A 11 -7.59 -19.42 -0.43
CA VAL A 11 -7.39 -20.87 -0.22
C VAL A 11 -7.88 -21.61 -1.46
N LYS A 12 -6.99 -22.38 -2.10
CA LYS A 12 -7.35 -23.19 -3.28
C LYS A 12 -7.68 -24.65 -2.94
N GLY A 13 -7.25 -25.12 -1.78
CA GLY A 13 -7.57 -26.46 -1.31
C GLY A 13 -6.75 -26.88 -0.10
N ALA A 14 -7.05 -28.05 0.43
CA ALA A 14 -6.28 -28.66 1.51
C ALA A 14 -6.17 -30.18 1.29
N GLU A 15 -5.01 -30.73 1.61
CA GLU A 15 -4.73 -32.16 1.56
C GLU A 15 -4.14 -32.60 2.90
N TYR A 16 -4.65 -33.71 3.43
CA TYR A 16 -4.08 -34.34 4.62
C TYR A 16 -3.47 -35.69 4.23
N LYS A 17 -2.15 -35.79 4.33
CA LYS A 17 -1.41 -36.98 3.91
C LYS A 17 -0.18 -37.19 4.80
N ASP A 18 0.02 -38.43 5.23
CA ASP A 18 1.14 -38.87 6.07
C ASP A 18 1.29 -38.04 7.37
N GLY A 19 0.16 -37.68 7.99
CA GLY A 19 0.14 -36.87 9.22
C GLY A 19 0.38 -35.37 9.01
N ILE A 20 0.50 -34.91 7.76
CA ILE A 20 0.75 -33.52 7.43
C ILE A 20 -0.47 -32.93 6.71
N LEU A 21 -0.98 -31.83 7.27
CA LEU A 21 -1.96 -30.97 6.61
C LEU A 21 -1.23 -29.97 5.71
N ARG A 22 -1.49 -30.04 4.41
CA ARG A 22 -1.03 -29.08 3.41
C ARG A 22 -2.22 -28.20 3.00
N ILE A 23 -2.03 -26.89 3.02
CA ILE A 23 -3.04 -25.92 2.56
C ILE A 23 -2.45 -25.18 1.37
N GLY A 24 -3.12 -25.26 0.23
CA GLY A 24 -2.76 -24.53 -0.98
C GLY A 24 -3.27 -23.09 -0.90
N LEU A 25 -2.37 -22.13 -0.94
CA LEU A 25 -2.65 -20.69 -0.88
C LEU A 25 -2.19 -20.03 -2.18
N GLU A 26 -3.02 -19.14 -2.74
CA GLU A 26 -2.68 -18.36 -3.94
C GLU A 26 -2.85 -16.86 -3.66
N ASN A 27 -1.92 -16.05 -4.16
CA ASN A 27 -1.96 -14.60 -4.01
C ASN A 27 -2.59 -13.95 -5.25
N ILE A 28 -3.80 -13.40 -5.10
CA ILE A 28 -4.53 -12.70 -6.15
C ILE A 28 -4.31 -11.21 -6.01
N ILE A 29 -3.59 -10.60 -6.96
CA ILE A 29 -3.38 -9.15 -7.01
C ILE A 29 -4.61 -8.49 -7.64
N PRO A 30 -5.39 -7.68 -6.90
CA PRO A 30 -6.55 -7.01 -7.46
C PRO A 30 -6.17 -6.03 -8.58
N GLU A 31 -7.04 -5.84 -9.58
CA GLU A 31 -6.81 -4.91 -10.70
C GLU A 31 -6.40 -3.49 -10.23
N SER A 32 -6.99 -3.03 -9.13
CA SER A 32 -6.71 -1.70 -8.54
C SER A 32 -5.29 -1.59 -7.97
N GLN A 33 -4.70 -2.70 -7.56
CA GLN A 33 -3.35 -2.80 -6.99
C GLN A 33 -2.30 -3.22 -8.02
N LYS A 34 -2.71 -3.46 -9.28
CA LYS A 34 -1.74 -3.73 -10.34
C LYS A 34 -0.78 -2.54 -10.47
N PRO A 35 0.52 -2.80 -10.67
CA PRO A 35 1.50 -1.75 -10.87
C PRO A 35 1.12 -0.92 -12.10
N LYS A 36 0.89 0.37 -11.90
CA LYS A 36 0.61 1.31 -12.98
C LYS A 36 1.93 1.79 -13.56
N LYS A 37 2.05 1.77 -14.89
CA LYS A 37 3.16 2.41 -15.58
C LYS A 37 3.00 3.93 -15.43
N ILE A 38 3.98 4.58 -14.80
CA ILE A 38 4.05 6.04 -14.75
C ILE A 38 4.98 6.49 -15.89
N GLU A 39 4.45 7.24 -16.84
CA GLU A 39 5.28 7.85 -17.88
C GLU A 39 6.05 9.03 -17.26
N ILE A 40 7.38 8.94 -17.30
CA ILE A 40 8.25 10.04 -16.89
C ILE A 40 8.34 11.00 -18.07
N SER A 41 7.43 11.97 -18.15
CA SER A 41 7.65 13.14 -19.00
C SER A 41 8.67 14.05 -18.30
N SER A 42 9.78 14.30 -18.97
CA SER A 42 10.84 15.19 -18.49
C SER A 42 10.25 16.57 -18.17
N LEU A 43 10.49 17.05 -16.93
CA LEU A 43 10.04 18.31 -16.29
C LEU A 43 8.72 18.24 -15.49
N HIS A 44 8.78 17.64 -14.30
CA HIS A 44 7.93 18.08 -13.19
C HIS A 44 8.84 18.79 -12.18
N GLN A 45 8.78 20.12 -12.16
CA GLN A 45 9.38 20.91 -11.07
C GLN A 45 8.58 20.60 -9.80
N PHE A 46 9.17 19.83 -8.89
CA PHE A 46 8.68 19.69 -7.53
C PHE A 46 8.84 21.05 -6.83
N THR A 47 7.88 21.97 -7.02
CA THR A 47 7.85 23.21 -6.26
C THR A 47 7.43 22.88 -4.83
N GLN A 48 8.37 23.03 -3.90
CA GLN A 48 8.08 22.98 -2.47
C GLN A 48 7.09 24.10 -2.12
N PRO A 49 6.00 23.82 -1.39
CA PRO A 49 5.11 24.88 -0.93
C PRO A 49 5.85 25.77 0.06
N LYS A 50 6.05 27.04 -0.30
CA LYS A 50 6.60 28.07 0.59
C LYS A 50 5.53 28.37 1.65
N ILE A 51 5.75 27.92 2.88
CA ILE A 51 4.88 28.21 4.02
C ILE A 51 4.99 29.71 4.31
N GLU A 52 3.93 30.45 4.03
CA GLU A 52 3.81 31.88 4.37
C GLU A 52 3.62 32.01 5.89
N VAL A 53 4.63 32.55 6.57
CA VAL A 53 4.54 32.91 7.99
C VAL A 53 3.63 34.13 8.10
N LYS A 54 2.41 33.92 8.61
CA LYS A 54 1.58 35.03 9.10
C LYS A 54 2.25 35.62 10.32
N GLU A 55 3.03 36.69 10.13
CA GLU A 55 3.48 37.52 11.22
C GLU A 55 2.25 38.22 11.79
N LYS A 56 1.81 37.69 12.94
CA LYS A 56 0.70 38.22 13.72
C LYS A 56 1.03 39.64 14.16
N GLU A 57 -0.01 40.47 14.15
CA GLU A 57 -0.11 41.74 14.87
C GLU A 57 0.73 41.76 16.15
N VAL A 58 1.68 42.69 16.22
CA VAL A 58 2.19 43.17 17.50
C VAL A 58 2.03 44.69 17.54
N LYS A 59 0.90 45.07 18.13
CA LYS A 59 0.69 46.14 19.13
C LYS A 59 0.98 47.58 18.66
N ALA A 60 -0.04 48.45 18.62
CA ALA A 60 -0.70 49.09 19.76
C ALA A 60 0.22 50.06 20.53
N ALA A 61 -0.34 51.26 20.76
CA ALA A 61 0.13 52.41 21.55
C ALA A 61 0.79 53.54 20.75
#